data_AF-Q0FCM1-F1
#
_entry.id   AF-Q0FCM1-F1
#
_cell.length_a   1.000
_cell.length_b   1.000
_cell.length_c   1.000
_cell.angle_alpha   90.00
_cell.angle_beta   90.00
_cell.angle_gamma   90.00
#
_symmetry.space_group_name_H-M   'P 1'
#
loop_
_entity.id
_entity.type
_entity.pdbx_description
1 polymer ?
#
loop_
_entity_poly.entity_id
_entity_poly.type
_entity_poly.pdbx_seq_one_letter_code
_entity_poly.pdbx_strand_id
1 'polypeptide(L)'
;MRTTILAATAALSLAASGIAQAEELRLSHQWSNKDVRHKVAEIVANEVAAANVDLEIKIFGSKSLFKPREQYKPLSRGQLDMTVFPLSYAGGQQPAFNLTLMPGLVKNHDHAARLNESEFMGKLEAKMAEDDVMVLVHGYLAGGFVGKDKCITNPDDVKGLQTRAAGKAFEQMLVGAGASMLQWRLQRFIMRCKQAF
;
A
#
# COMPACT_ATOMS: atom_id res chain seq x y z
N MET A 1 -63.42 35.79 27.29
CA MET A 1 -62.21 35.88 26.42
C MET A 1 -61.10 35.05 27.05
N ARG A 2 -60.37 34.30 26.22
CA ARG A 2 -59.15 33.53 26.52
C ARG A 2 -59.32 32.19 27.26
N THR A 3 -59.44 31.10 26.49
CA THR A 3 -58.81 29.78 26.78
C THR A 3 -59.21 28.78 25.68
N THR A 4 -58.58 28.80 24.49
CA THR A 4 -58.72 27.70 23.49
C THR A 4 -57.78 27.82 22.27
N ILE A 5 -56.49 28.13 22.43
CA ILE A 5 -55.54 27.92 21.31
C ILE A 5 -54.16 27.58 21.88
N LEU A 6 -53.89 26.31 22.15
CA LEU A 6 -52.56 25.78 22.47
C LEU A 6 -52.57 24.24 22.37
N ALA A 7 -52.85 23.70 21.19
CA ALA A 7 -52.81 22.24 20.98
C ALA A 7 -52.54 21.81 19.52
N ALA A 8 -51.74 22.57 18.75
CA ALA A 8 -51.54 22.25 17.33
C ALA A 8 -50.11 22.44 16.77
N THR A 9 -49.07 22.40 17.58
CA THR A 9 -47.67 22.59 17.10
C THR A 9 -46.65 21.65 17.75
N ALA A 10 -47.05 20.48 18.23
CA ALA A 10 -46.14 19.50 18.84
C ALA A 10 -45.99 18.19 18.04
N ALA A 11 -46.30 18.17 16.74
CA ALA A 11 -46.29 16.96 15.91
C ALA A 11 -45.38 17.04 14.68
N LEU A 12 -44.33 17.88 14.68
CA LEU A 12 -43.40 18.02 13.54
C LEU A 12 -41.92 17.79 13.90
N SER A 13 -41.62 17.04 14.97
CA SER A 13 -40.24 16.84 15.45
C SER A 13 -39.71 15.40 15.34
N LEU A 14 -40.45 14.46 14.75
CA LEU A 14 -40.03 13.03 14.71
C LEU A 14 -39.66 12.47 13.33
N ALA A 15 -39.47 13.31 12.31
CA ALA A 15 -39.05 12.86 10.97
C ALA A 15 -37.56 13.11 10.65
N ALA A 16 -36.70 13.25 11.66
CA ALA A 16 -35.27 13.10 11.49
C ALA A 16 -34.86 11.63 11.69
N SER A 17 -35.51 10.72 10.98
CA SER A 17 -34.92 9.42 10.70
C SER A 17 -33.64 9.70 9.92
N GLY A 18 -32.50 9.59 10.62
CA GLY A 18 -31.18 9.77 10.03
C GLY A 18 -31.10 8.93 8.78
N ILE A 19 -30.85 9.59 7.65
CA ILE A 19 -30.45 8.89 6.43
C ILE A 19 -29.18 8.15 6.82
N ALA A 20 -29.25 6.81 6.90
CA ALA A 20 -28.07 5.97 7.03
C ALA A 20 -27.19 6.28 5.81
N GLN A 21 -26.21 7.16 6.00
CA GLN A 21 -25.16 7.43 5.03
C GLN A 21 -24.11 6.36 5.29
N ALA A 22 -23.75 5.62 4.24
CA ALA A 22 -22.63 4.70 4.32
C ALA A 22 -21.37 5.50 4.71
N GLU A 23 -20.58 4.97 5.65
CA GLU A 23 -19.32 5.60 6.04
C GLU A 23 -18.30 5.45 4.89
N GLU A 24 -17.74 6.57 4.42
CA GLU A 24 -16.76 6.59 3.32
C GLU A 24 -15.35 6.32 3.86
N LEU A 25 -14.76 5.17 3.53
CA LEU A 25 -13.36 4.85 3.80
C LEU A 25 -12.48 5.25 2.62
N ARG A 26 -11.45 6.07 2.87
CA ARG A 26 -10.52 6.54 1.83
C ARG A 26 -9.35 5.60 1.72
N LEU A 27 -9.21 4.95 0.57
CA LEU A 27 -8.12 4.05 0.24
C LEU A 27 -7.11 4.74 -0.68
N SER A 28 -5.86 4.93 -0.25
CA SER A 28 -4.82 5.57 -1.05
C SER A 28 -3.77 4.58 -1.56
N HIS A 29 -3.34 4.72 -2.82
CA HIS A 29 -2.21 3.96 -3.36
C HIS A 29 -1.47 4.67 -4.50
N GLN A 30 -0.25 4.22 -4.82
CA GLN A 30 0.64 4.93 -5.74
C GLN A 30 0.53 4.57 -7.23
N TRP A 31 -0.10 3.44 -7.55
CA TRP A 31 -0.10 2.86 -8.89
C TRP A 31 -1.24 3.40 -9.76
N SER A 32 -1.07 3.30 -11.08
CA SER A 32 -2.12 3.66 -12.05
C SER A 32 -3.33 2.74 -11.92
N ASN A 33 -4.50 3.20 -12.37
CA ASN A 33 -5.73 2.41 -12.31
C ASN A 33 -5.71 1.15 -13.22
N LYS A 34 -4.71 1.01 -14.09
CA LYS A 34 -4.51 -0.20 -14.91
C LYS A 34 -3.67 -1.27 -14.20
N ASP A 35 -3.06 -0.95 -13.05
CA ASP A 35 -2.15 -1.84 -12.32
C ASP A 35 -2.95 -2.91 -11.55
N VAL A 36 -2.38 -4.11 -11.41
CA VAL A 36 -3.00 -5.21 -10.67
C VAL A 36 -3.32 -4.85 -9.21
N ARG A 37 -2.50 -4.00 -8.58
CA ARG A 37 -2.72 -3.56 -7.20
C ARG A 37 -3.92 -2.62 -7.07
N HIS A 38 -4.27 -1.89 -8.14
CA HIS A 38 -5.53 -1.15 -8.18
C HIS A 38 -6.71 -2.11 -8.26
N LYS A 39 -6.61 -3.14 -9.13
CA LYS A 39 -7.66 -4.17 -9.25
C LYS A 39 -7.93 -4.88 -7.93
N VAL A 40 -6.90 -5.15 -7.13
CA VAL A 40 -7.08 -5.70 -5.77
C VAL A 40 -7.88 -4.75 -4.88
N ALA A 41 -7.61 -3.45 -4.92
CA ALA A 41 -8.39 -2.47 -4.18
C ALA A 41 -9.84 -2.39 -4.67
N GLU A 42 -10.07 -2.48 -5.99
CA GLU A 42 -11.42 -2.56 -6.58
C GLU A 42 -12.17 -3.81 -6.12
N ILE A 43 -11.51 -4.98 -6.07
CA ILE A 43 -12.11 -6.21 -5.55
C ILE A 43 -12.55 -5.99 -4.10
N VAL A 44 -11.68 -5.47 -3.23
CA VAL A 44 -12.05 -5.20 -1.83
C VAL A 44 -13.22 -4.21 -1.73
N ALA A 45 -13.19 -3.13 -2.50
CA ALA A 45 -14.28 -2.14 -2.53
C ALA A 45 -15.61 -2.75 -3.00
N ASN A 46 -15.57 -3.58 -4.04
CA ASN A 46 -16.76 -4.24 -4.58
C ASN A 46 -17.33 -5.27 -3.61
N GLU A 47 -16.49 -6.07 -2.96
CA GLU A 47 -16.94 -7.07 -1.96
C GLU A 47 -17.54 -6.37 -0.73
N VAL A 48 -16.97 -5.24 -0.28
CA VAL A 48 -17.55 -4.44 0.81
C VAL A 48 -18.90 -3.84 0.42
N ALA A 49 -19.01 -3.29 -0.80
CA ALA A 49 -20.28 -2.78 -1.30
C ALA A 49 -21.34 -3.90 -1.43
N ALA A 50 -20.94 -5.08 -1.91
CA ALA A 50 -21.82 -6.24 -2.04
C ALA A 50 -22.26 -6.81 -0.69
N ALA A 51 -21.42 -6.70 0.35
CA ALA A 51 -21.75 -7.11 1.70
C ALA A 51 -22.83 -6.22 2.35
N ASN A 52 -23.08 -5.01 1.81
CA ASN A 52 -24.10 -4.07 2.26
C ASN A 52 -24.02 -3.80 3.78
N VAL A 53 -22.81 -3.47 4.24
CA VAL A 53 -22.48 -3.23 5.66
C VAL A 53 -22.39 -1.74 6.01
N ASP A 54 -23.09 -0.87 5.28
CA ASP A 54 -23.06 0.58 5.44
C ASP A 54 -21.64 1.21 5.35
N LEU A 55 -20.77 0.62 4.53
CA LEU A 55 -19.43 1.12 4.22
C LEU A 55 -19.26 1.33 2.71
N GLU A 56 -18.64 2.43 2.32
CA GLU A 56 -18.23 2.71 0.94
C GLU A 56 -16.71 2.94 0.88
N ILE A 57 -15.99 2.21 0.01
CA ILE A 57 -14.54 2.41 -0.16
C ILE A 57 -14.28 3.29 -1.38
N LYS A 58 -13.68 4.45 -1.16
CA LYS A 58 -13.26 5.37 -2.23
C LYS A 58 -11.77 5.26 -2.50
N ILE A 59 -11.43 4.88 -3.73
CA ILE A 59 -10.06 4.60 -4.15
C ILE A 59 -9.38 5.84 -4.75
N PHE A 60 -8.32 6.29 -4.10
CA PHE A 60 -7.42 7.35 -4.56
C PHE A 60 -6.14 6.74 -5.15
N GLY A 61 -6.21 6.37 -6.42
CA GLY A 61 -5.08 5.83 -7.18
C GLY A 61 -4.06 6.88 -7.61
N SER A 62 -2.97 6.43 -8.22
CA SER A 62 -1.95 7.29 -8.84
C SER A 62 -1.35 8.36 -7.92
N LYS A 63 -1.30 8.13 -6.60
CA LYS A 63 -0.78 9.07 -5.59
C LYS A 63 -1.60 10.37 -5.52
N SER A 64 -2.88 10.34 -5.86
CA SER A 64 -3.73 11.53 -5.89
C SER A 64 -4.03 12.09 -4.51
N LEU A 65 -4.06 11.24 -3.46
CA LEU A 65 -4.31 11.65 -2.08
C LEU A 65 -3.02 11.86 -1.28
N PHE A 66 -2.16 10.84 -1.21
CA PHE A 66 -0.88 10.92 -0.50
C PHE A 66 0.30 10.46 -1.36
N LYS A 67 1.48 11.04 -1.12
CA LYS A 67 2.72 10.57 -1.74
C LYS A 67 3.08 9.18 -1.22
N PRO A 68 3.77 8.34 -2.03
CA PRO A 68 4.03 6.93 -1.72
C PRO A 68 4.63 6.65 -0.35
N ARG A 69 5.61 7.44 0.10
CA ARG A 69 6.31 7.22 1.38
C ARG A 69 5.66 7.92 2.57
N GLU A 70 4.63 8.73 2.32
CA GLU A 70 3.98 9.55 3.34
C GLU A 70 2.69 8.91 3.85
N GLN A 71 2.24 7.77 3.30
CA GLN A 71 0.91 7.20 3.59
C GLN A 71 0.80 6.49 4.95
N TYR A 72 1.88 5.92 5.48
CA TYR A 72 1.82 5.14 6.72
C TYR A 72 1.51 6.01 7.96
N LYS A 73 2.07 7.22 8.02
CA LYS A 73 1.85 8.14 9.15
C LYS A 73 0.41 8.66 9.28
N PRO A 74 -0.29 9.07 8.21
CA PRO A 74 -1.71 9.39 8.30
C PRO A 74 -2.57 8.15 8.55
N LEU A 75 -2.18 6.97 8.03
CA LEU A 75 -2.86 5.71 8.34
C LEU A 75 -2.84 5.42 9.85
N SER A 76 -1.66 5.41 10.47
CA SER A 76 -1.48 5.18 11.91
C SER A 76 -2.03 6.27 12.83
N ARG A 77 -2.72 7.27 12.27
CA ARG A 77 -3.30 8.42 13.00
C ARG A 77 -4.78 8.60 12.68
N GLY A 78 -5.40 7.65 11.97
CA GLY A 78 -6.80 7.74 11.52
C GLY A 78 -7.08 8.89 10.53
N GLN A 79 -6.04 9.42 9.87
CA GLN A 79 -6.18 10.46 8.84
C GLN A 79 -6.25 9.88 7.43
N LEU A 80 -5.95 8.60 7.27
CA LEU A 80 -6.15 7.78 6.08
C LEU A 80 -6.72 6.44 6.55
N ASP A 81 -7.76 5.95 5.90
CA ASP A 81 -8.51 4.80 6.41
C ASP A 81 -7.92 3.49 5.89
N MET A 82 -7.46 3.47 4.64
CA MET A 82 -6.91 2.28 4.01
C MET A 82 -5.75 2.63 3.05
N THR A 83 -4.84 1.69 2.83
CA THR A 83 -3.81 1.84 1.80
C THR A 83 -3.34 0.51 1.25
N VAL A 84 -3.04 0.49 -0.05
CA VAL A 84 -2.19 -0.57 -0.62
C VAL A 84 -0.76 -0.03 -0.61
N PHE A 85 0.09 -0.62 0.23
CA PHE A 85 1.35 0.00 0.64
C PHE A 85 2.50 -1.00 0.76
N PRO A 86 3.66 -0.75 0.13
CA PRO A 86 4.87 -1.53 0.42
C PRO A 86 5.37 -1.19 1.83
N LEU A 87 5.26 -2.13 2.77
CA LEU A 87 5.51 -1.90 4.20
C LEU A 87 6.92 -1.32 4.48
N SER A 88 7.93 -1.76 3.73
CA SER A 88 9.30 -1.25 3.85
C SER A 88 9.46 0.26 3.62
N TYR A 89 8.50 0.94 3.00
CA TYR A 89 8.52 2.41 2.90
C TYR A 89 8.37 3.09 4.26
N ALA A 90 7.74 2.42 5.23
CA ALA A 90 7.65 2.87 6.61
C ALA A 90 8.87 2.46 7.46
N GLY A 91 9.88 1.82 6.86
CA GLY A 91 11.10 1.37 7.54
C GLY A 91 11.95 2.46 8.18
N GLY A 92 11.71 3.74 7.85
CA GLY A 92 12.32 4.88 8.56
C GLY A 92 11.62 5.26 9.87
N GLN A 93 10.34 4.91 10.00
CA GLN A 93 9.54 5.12 11.22
C GLN A 93 9.67 3.90 12.15
N GLN A 94 9.53 2.71 11.58
CA GLN A 94 9.64 1.43 12.27
C GLN A 94 10.69 0.56 11.56
N PRO A 95 11.93 0.48 12.07
CA PRO A 95 13.03 -0.22 11.40
C PRO A 95 12.75 -1.68 11.05
N ALA A 96 11.93 -2.37 11.85
CA ALA A 96 11.54 -3.76 11.63
C ALA A 96 10.83 -3.97 10.29
N PHE A 97 10.12 -2.97 9.78
CA PHE A 97 9.40 -3.07 8.50
C PHE A 97 10.33 -3.24 7.29
N ASN A 98 11.61 -2.85 7.40
CA ASN A 98 12.59 -3.11 6.36
C ASN A 98 12.81 -4.62 6.12
N LEU A 99 12.50 -5.47 7.10
CA LEU A 99 12.65 -6.92 6.98
C LEU A 99 11.80 -7.50 5.85
N THR A 100 10.65 -6.89 5.54
CA THR A 100 9.76 -7.36 4.45
C THR A 100 10.32 -7.17 3.05
N LEU A 101 11.39 -6.38 2.89
CA LEU A 101 12.06 -6.15 1.61
C LEU A 101 13.52 -6.63 1.64
N MET A 102 13.81 -7.62 2.47
CA MET A 102 15.13 -8.27 2.49
C MET A 102 15.33 -9.13 1.23
N PRO A 103 16.48 -9.00 0.53
CA PRO A 103 16.78 -9.83 -0.63
C PRO A 103 16.77 -11.32 -0.30
N GLY A 104 16.10 -12.11 -1.15
CA GLY A 104 16.02 -13.57 -0.98
C GLY A 104 15.06 -14.06 0.10
N LEU A 105 14.35 -13.18 0.80
CA LEU A 105 13.37 -13.57 1.83
C LEU A 105 12.25 -14.43 1.23
N VAL A 106 11.62 -13.95 0.16
CA VAL A 106 10.55 -14.65 -0.55
C VAL A 106 11.13 -15.33 -1.77
N LYS A 107 10.91 -16.65 -1.90
CA LYS A 107 11.51 -17.47 -2.95
C LYS A 107 10.57 -17.68 -4.14
N ASN A 108 9.29 -17.84 -3.85
CA ASN A 108 8.20 -18.03 -4.79
C ASN A 108 6.86 -17.78 -4.09
N HIS A 109 5.75 -17.84 -4.82
CA HIS A 109 4.41 -17.58 -4.28
C HIS A 109 4.00 -18.58 -3.19
N ASP A 110 4.37 -19.86 -3.30
CA ASP A 110 4.09 -20.86 -2.25
C ASP A 110 4.83 -20.55 -0.96
N HIS A 111 6.08 -20.07 -1.06
CA HIS A 111 6.84 -19.61 0.09
C HIS A 111 6.21 -18.37 0.72
N ALA A 112 5.73 -17.42 -0.10
CA ALA A 112 5.00 -16.25 0.37
C ALA A 112 3.72 -16.62 1.12
N ALA A 113 2.94 -17.60 0.64
CA ALA A 113 1.75 -18.07 1.34
C ALA A 113 2.08 -18.59 2.74
N ARG A 114 3.09 -19.46 2.87
CA ARG A 114 3.56 -19.94 4.18
C ARG A 114 4.17 -18.85 5.05
N LEU A 115 4.80 -17.83 4.44
CA LEU A 115 5.38 -16.71 5.17
C LEU A 115 4.30 -15.88 5.88
N ASN A 116 3.13 -15.71 5.26
CA ASN A 116 2.00 -15.00 5.89
C ASN A 116 1.55 -15.67 7.19
N GLU A 117 1.62 -17.00 7.27
CA GLU A 117 1.23 -17.78 8.45
C GLU A 117 2.36 -17.95 9.48
N SER A 118 3.54 -17.38 9.21
CA SER A 118 4.72 -17.58 10.04
C SER A 118 4.74 -16.66 11.27
N GLU A 119 5.43 -17.10 12.33
CA GLU A 119 5.71 -16.26 13.51
C GLU A 119 6.43 -14.96 13.14
N PHE A 120 7.23 -14.97 12.06
CA PHE A 120 7.89 -13.78 11.54
C PHE A 120 6.88 -12.71 11.09
N MET A 121 5.86 -13.09 10.32
CA MET A 121 4.85 -12.14 9.87
C MET A 121 3.93 -11.72 11.02
N GLY A 122 3.53 -12.67 11.88
CA GLY A 122 2.73 -12.35 13.07
C GLY A 122 3.40 -11.34 14.00
N LYS A 123 4.74 -11.40 14.15
CA LYS A 123 5.49 -10.37 14.91
C LYS A 123 5.47 -9.01 14.23
N LEU A 124 5.51 -8.95 12.90
CA LEU A 124 5.42 -7.69 12.16
C LEU A 124 4.02 -7.08 12.26
N GLU A 125 2.98 -7.89 12.10
CA GLU A 125 1.59 -7.45 12.28
C GLU A 125 1.31 -6.98 13.70
N ALA A 126 1.87 -7.65 14.72
CA ALA A 126 1.79 -7.17 16.10
C ALA A 126 2.43 -5.79 16.27
N LYS A 127 3.48 -5.45 15.49
CA LYS A 127 4.07 -4.09 15.51
C LYS A 127 3.24 -3.09 14.75
N MET A 128 2.55 -3.50 13.70
CA MET A 128 1.57 -2.65 13.02
C MET A 128 0.37 -2.35 13.93
N ALA A 129 -0.08 -3.33 14.72
CA ALA A 129 -1.16 -3.15 15.68
C ALA A 129 -0.82 -2.16 16.81
N GLU A 130 0.46 -2.05 17.21
CA GLU A 130 0.92 -1.00 18.13
C GLU A 130 0.73 0.41 17.56
N ASP A 131 0.68 0.54 16.23
CA ASP A 131 0.41 1.78 15.49
C ASP A 131 -1.08 1.94 15.09
N ASP A 132 -1.98 1.11 15.64
CA ASP A 132 -3.41 1.03 15.26
C ASP A 132 -3.63 0.69 13.77
N VAL A 133 -2.74 -0.13 13.20
CA VAL A 133 -2.80 -0.58 11.81
C VAL A 133 -3.00 -2.10 11.75
N MET A 134 -4.01 -2.52 10.98
CA MET A 134 -4.30 -3.93 10.72
C MET A 134 -4.05 -4.29 9.26
N VAL A 135 -3.47 -5.48 9.02
CA VAL A 135 -3.31 -6.04 7.67
C VAL A 135 -4.59 -6.77 7.27
N LEU A 136 -5.17 -6.36 6.14
CA LEU A 136 -6.35 -7.02 5.56
C LEU A 136 -5.97 -8.09 4.54
N VAL A 137 -4.96 -7.80 3.70
CA VAL A 137 -4.55 -8.65 2.59
C VAL A 137 -3.04 -8.56 2.41
N HIS A 138 -2.39 -9.72 2.28
CA HIS A 138 -0.97 -9.81 1.91
C HIS A 138 -0.80 -9.83 0.39
N GLY A 139 0.01 -8.92 -0.15
CA GLY A 139 0.28 -8.82 -1.59
C GLY A 139 1.73 -9.15 -1.93
N TYR A 140 1.95 -10.15 -2.77
CA TYR A 140 3.25 -10.46 -3.36
C TYR A 140 3.21 -10.30 -4.87
N LEU A 141 4.22 -9.62 -5.41
CA LEU A 141 4.43 -9.48 -6.84
C LEU A 141 5.84 -9.97 -7.15
N ALA A 142 5.99 -10.74 -8.23
CA ALA A 142 7.29 -11.18 -8.70
C ALA A 142 8.20 -9.95 -8.93
N GLY A 143 9.38 -9.98 -8.29
CA GLY A 143 10.42 -8.99 -8.48
C GLY A 143 11.39 -9.41 -9.58
N GLY A 144 12.18 -8.45 -10.07
CA GLY A 144 13.24 -8.73 -11.05
C GLY A 144 14.17 -7.54 -11.23
N PHE A 145 15.34 -7.81 -11.80
CA PHE A 145 16.27 -6.78 -12.24
C PHE A 145 16.09 -6.54 -13.72
N VAL A 146 16.05 -5.28 -14.11
CA VAL A 146 15.91 -4.88 -15.52
C VAL A 146 17.13 -4.03 -15.87
N GLY A 147 17.88 -4.48 -16.87
CA GLY A 147 18.96 -3.70 -17.47
C GLY A 147 18.45 -2.93 -18.68
N LYS A 148 19.08 -1.79 -18.97
CA LYS A 148 18.77 -1.00 -20.17
C LYS A 148 19.38 -1.64 -21.43
N ASP A 149 20.65 -2.00 -21.34
CA ASP A 149 21.47 -2.42 -22.49
C ASP A 149 21.76 -3.93 -22.51
N LYS A 150 21.57 -4.63 -21.39
CA LYS A 150 21.76 -6.07 -21.28
C LYS A 150 20.80 -6.72 -20.28
N CYS A 151 20.55 -8.02 -20.46
CA CYS A 151 19.83 -8.84 -19.50
C CYS A 151 20.67 -9.02 -18.22
N ILE A 152 20.00 -9.07 -17.07
CA ILE A 152 20.61 -9.35 -15.76
C ILE A 152 20.04 -10.69 -15.30
N THR A 153 20.85 -11.73 -15.39
CA THR A 153 20.47 -13.12 -15.12
C THR A 153 21.28 -13.74 -13.98
N ASN A 154 22.46 -13.19 -13.69
CA ASN A 154 23.33 -13.61 -12.60
C ASN A 154 24.05 -12.40 -11.96
N PRO A 155 24.67 -12.57 -10.78
CA PRO A 155 25.34 -11.46 -10.08
C PRO A 155 26.50 -10.82 -10.87
N ASP A 156 27.21 -11.55 -11.71
CA ASP A 156 28.32 -10.99 -12.50
C ASP A 156 27.81 -9.99 -13.56
N ASP A 157 26.54 -10.11 -13.97
CA ASP A 157 25.92 -9.19 -14.90
C ASP A 157 25.80 -7.76 -14.34
N VAL A 158 25.83 -7.54 -13.03
CA VAL A 158 25.70 -6.19 -12.47
C VAL A 158 27.04 -5.49 -12.22
N LYS A 159 28.18 -6.17 -12.40
CA LYS A 159 29.51 -5.60 -12.17
C LYS A 159 29.76 -4.36 -13.03
N GLY A 160 30.16 -3.27 -12.37
CA GLY A 160 30.42 -1.98 -13.01
C GLY A 160 29.17 -1.26 -13.53
N LEU A 161 27.98 -1.85 -13.41
CA LEU A 161 26.75 -1.18 -13.79
C LEU A 161 26.35 -0.15 -12.74
N GLN A 162 25.77 0.95 -13.23
CA GLN A 162 25.07 1.92 -12.42
C GLN A 162 23.63 1.45 -12.22
N THR A 163 23.26 1.13 -10.98
CA THR A 163 21.97 0.50 -10.67
C THR A 163 21.15 1.31 -9.66
N ARG A 164 19.84 1.03 -9.63
CA ARG A 164 18.91 1.51 -8.63
C ARG A 164 18.19 0.33 -8.01
N ALA A 165 18.13 0.29 -6.68
CA ALA A 165 17.56 -0.83 -5.95
C ALA A 165 16.26 -0.47 -5.20
N ALA A 166 15.54 -1.50 -4.81
CA ALA A 166 14.35 -1.40 -3.98
C ALA A 166 14.75 -1.27 -2.49
N GLY A 167 15.27 -0.11 -2.10
CA GLY A 167 15.65 0.18 -0.72
C GLY A 167 17.00 -0.40 -0.28
N LYS A 168 17.42 -0.04 0.93
CA LYS A 168 18.80 -0.17 1.42
C LYS A 168 19.37 -1.59 1.32
N ALA A 169 18.60 -2.61 1.66
CA ALA A 169 19.08 -3.99 1.65
C ALA A 169 19.38 -4.47 0.22
N PHE A 170 18.53 -4.12 -0.76
CA PHE A 170 18.81 -4.40 -2.16
C PHE A 170 19.98 -3.57 -2.71
N GLU A 171 20.17 -2.33 -2.23
CA GLU A 171 21.33 -1.51 -2.59
C GLU A 171 22.62 -2.18 -2.10
N GLN A 172 22.65 -2.65 -0.85
CA GLN A 172 23.79 -3.39 -0.29
C GLN A 172 24.06 -4.68 -1.06
N MET A 173 23.03 -5.43 -1.43
CA MET A 173 23.17 -6.64 -2.23
C MET A 173 23.81 -6.35 -3.60
N LEU A 174 23.35 -5.32 -4.30
CA LEU A 174 23.88 -4.95 -5.62
C LEU A 174 25.31 -4.42 -5.53
N VAL A 175 25.63 -3.61 -4.51
CA VAL A 175 27.00 -3.17 -4.24
C VAL A 175 27.91 -4.36 -3.92
N GLY A 176 27.44 -5.32 -3.12
CA GLY A 176 28.15 -6.56 -2.85
C GLY A 176 28.41 -7.40 -4.11
N ALA A 177 27.54 -7.31 -5.12
CA ALA A 177 27.72 -7.93 -6.43
C ALA A 177 28.60 -7.10 -7.40
N GLY A 178 29.19 -5.98 -6.95
CA GLY A 178 30.08 -5.14 -7.75
C GLY A 178 29.38 -4.09 -8.61
N ALA A 179 28.08 -3.84 -8.38
CA ALA A 179 27.40 -2.70 -8.96
C ALA A 179 27.81 -1.40 -8.26
N SER A 180 27.65 -0.29 -8.96
CA SER A 180 27.77 1.05 -8.41
C SER A 180 26.39 1.68 -8.26
N MET A 181 26.21 2.47 -7.20
CA MET A 181 24.95 3.14 -6.91
C MET A 181 24.86 4.47 -7.63
N LEU A 182 23.77 4.69 -8.36
CA LEU A 182 23.43 6.00 -8.90
C LEU A 182 23.12 6.97 -7.75
N GLN A 183 24.11 7.78 -7.37
CA GLN A 183 23.86 8.97 -6.55
C GLN A 183 23.28 10.05 -7.46
N TRP A 184 22.17 10.67 -7.05
CA TRP A 184 21.47 11.72 -7.81
C TRP A 184 22.42 12.87 -8.20
N ARG A 185 23.06 12.77 -9.37
CA ARG A 185 23.43 13.91 -10.18
C ARG A 185 22.33 14.07 -11.21
N LEU A 186 21.77 15.27 -11.31
CA LEU A 186 20.71 15.62 -12.25
C LEU A 186 21.03 15.09 -13.65
N GLN A 187 20.36 14.03 -14.13
CA GLN A 187 20.19 13.77 -15.55
C GLN A 187 19.06 12.76 -15.85
N ARG A 188 18.01 13.34 -16.45
CA ARG A 188 17.03 12.82 -17.43
C ARG A 188 16.70 11.31 -17.42
N PHE A 189 15.41 11.06 -17.18
CA PHE A 189 14.64 9.88 -17.57
C PHE A 189 14.90 9.47 -19.04
N ILE A 190 15.22 8.18 -19.25
CA ILE A 190 14.93 7.48 -20.52
C ILE A 190 14.34 6.11 -20.19
N MET A 191 13.15 5.84 -20.75
CA MET A 191 12.40 4.59 -20.70
C MET A 191 12.97 3.50 -21.63
N ARG A 192 12.56 2.26 -21.33
CA ARG A 192 12.53 1.00 -22.11
C ARG A 192 13.70 0.04 -21.90
N CYS A 193 13.39 -1.08 -21.25
CA CYS A 193 13.72 -2.39 -21.79
C CYS A 193 12.40 -3.11 -22.10
N LYS A 194 12.33 -3.68 -23.30
CA LYS A 194 11.18 -4.42 -23.84
C LYS A 194 11.10 -5.75 -23.08
N GLN A 195 9.95 -6.07 -22.49
CA GLN A 195 9.69 -7.32 -21.77
C GLN A 195 9.94 -8.53 -22.70
N ALA A 196 10.70 -9.50 -22.21
CA ALA A 196 10.47 -10.90 -22.53
C ALA A 196 9.62 -11.48 -21.38
N PHE A 197 8.62 -12.26 -21.78
CA PHE A 197 7.46 -12.72 -20.99
C PHE A 197 7.78 -13.35 -19.64
#